data_AF-A0A2N3FGH8-F1
#
_entry.id   AF-A0A2N3FGH8-F1
#
_cell.length_a   1.000
_cell.length_b   1.000
_cell.length_c   1.000
_cell.angle_alpha   90.00
_cell.angle_beta   90.00
_cell.angle_gamma   90.00
#
_symmetry.space_group_name_H-M   'P 1'
#
loop_
_entity.id
_entity.type
_entity.pdbx_description
1 polymer ?
#
loop_
_entity_poly.entity_id
_entity_poly.type
_entity_poly.pdbx_seq_one_letter_code
_entity_poly.pdbx_strand_id
1 'polypeptide(L)'
;MVDPNETVCYCAGVARASIVDAIADGAKTLTDIQQMTGAGIGSRCKELNPKGACCHSDIRAILQVESGPQDEPSCGCSCGCGEPGSTC
;
A
#
# COMPACT_ATOMS: atom_id res chain seq x y z
N MET A 1 -0.09 -18.88 11.73
CA MET A 1 -0.81 -19.42 10.57
C MET A 1 -1.36 -18.21 9.83
N VAL A 2 -1.10 -18.07 8.54
CA VAL A 2 -1.53 -16.92 7.74
C VAL A 2 -2.50 -17.44 6.70
N ASP A 3 -3.74 -16.94 6.72
CA ASP A 3 -4.80 -17.41 5.83
C ASP A 3 -4.68 -16.75 4.44
N PRO A 4 -4.43 -17.51 3.37
CA PRO A 4 -4.27 -16.95 2.02
C PRO A 4 -5.58 -16.40 1.44
N ASN A 5 -6.72 -16.89 1.93
CA ASN A 5 -8.06 -16.49 1.50
C ASN A 5 -8.57 -15.24 2.24
N GLU A 6 -7.78 -14.68 3.15
CA GLU A 6 -8.14 -13.45 3.85
C GLU A 6 -8.33 -12.31 2.84
N THR A 7 -9.50 -11.68 2.82
CA THR A 7 -9.77 -10.52 1.97
C THR A 7 -9.07 -9.30 2.55
N VAL A 8 -8.12 -8.76 1.80
CA VAL A 8 -7.34 -7.57 2.18
C VAL A 8 -8.02 -6.30 1.67
N CYS A 9 -8.47 -6.29 0.42
CA CYS A 9 -9.20 -5.17 -0.16
C CYS A 9 -10.66 -5.54 -0.41
N TYR A 10 -11.55 -5.07 0.47
CA TYR A 10 -13.00 -5.28 0.32
C TYR A 10 -13.62 -4.46 -0.82
N CYS A 11 -12.97 -3.37 -1.23
CA CYS A 11 -13.46 -2.54 -2.34
C CYS A 11 -13.41 -3.28 -3.68
N ALA A 12 -12.34 -4.04 -3.91
CA ALA A 12 -12.09 -4.77 -5.15
C ALA A 12 -12.22 -6.29 -4.99
N GLY A 13 -12.47 -6.79 -3.77
CA GLY A 13 -12.57 -8.23 -3.49
C GLY A 13 -11.23 -8.97 -3.59
N VAL A 14 -10.12 -8.31 -3.25
CA VAL A 14 -8.77 -8.87 -3.40
C VAL A 14 -8.34 -9.59 -2.14
N ALA A 15 -7.93 -10.85 -2.29
CA ALA A 15 -7.41 -11.70 -1.20
C ALA A 15 -5.90 -11.56 -1.03
N ARG A 16 -5.39 -11.98 0.14
CA ARG A 16 -3.96 -12.02 0.45
C ARG A 16 -3.19 -12.82 -0.59
N ALA A 17 -3.72 -13.96 -1.01
CA ALA A 17 -3.13 -14.79 -2.07
C ALA A 17 -2.86 -13.99 -3.35
N SER A 18 -3.79 -13.13 -3.78
CA SER A 18 -3.62 -12.31 -4.99
C SER A 18 -2.47 -11.30 -4.85
N ILE A 19 -2.25 -10.76 -3.65
CA ILE A 19 -1.14 -9.85 -3.39
C ILE A 19 0.19 -10.60 -3.44
N VAL A 20 0.25 -11.78 -2.82
CA VAL A 20 1.44 -12.64 -2.85
C VAL A 20 1.77 -13.08 -4.28
N ASP A 21 0.76 -13.45 -5.05
CA ASP A 21 0.90 -13.83 -6.47
C ASP A 21 1.45 -12.66 -7.30
N ALA A 22 0.93 -11.45 -7.10
CA ALA A 22 1.45 -10.25 -7.75
C ALA A 22 2.93 -9.98 -7.39
N ILE A 23 3.32 -10.17 -6.12
CA ILE A 23 4.72 -10.05 -5.68
C ILE A 23 5.60 -11.11 -6.36
N ALA A 24 5.11 -12.35 -6.44
CA ALA A 24 5.80 -13.45 -7.12
C ALA A 24 5.98 -13.19 -8.63
N ASP A 25 5.01 -12.54 -9.26
CA ASP A 25 5.07 -12.13 -10.67
C ASP A 25 6.00 -10.92 -10.91
N GLY A 26 6.38 -10.21 -9.85
CA GLY A 26 7.42 -9.18 -9.88
C GLY A 26 7.04 -7.84 -9.24
N ALA A 27 5.88 -7.75 -8.58
CA ALA A 27 5.45 -6.52 -7.92
C ALA A 27 6.39 -6.13 -6.77
N LYS A 28 7.07 -4.99 -6.91
CA LYS A 28 7.98 -4.45 -5.89
C LYS A 28 7.42 -3.23 -5.17
N THR A 29 6.32 -2.68 -5.66
CA THR A 29 5.75 -1.44 -5.15
C THR A 29 4.26 -1.59 -4.90
N LEU A 30 3.73 -0.70 -4.04
CA LEU A 30 2.29 -0.59 -3.83
C LEU A 30 1.56 -0.29 -5.15
N THR A 31 2.16 0.51 -6.02
CA THR A 31 1.61 0.84 -7.34
C THR A 31 1.51 -0.40 -8.23
N ASP A 32 2.54 -1.24 -8.30
CA ASP A 32 2.49 -2.50 -9.05
C ASP A 32 1.36 -3.40 -8.55
N ILE A 33 1.25 -3.60 -7.22
CA ILE A 33 0.19 -4.42 -6.66
C ILE A 33 -1.18 -3.85 -7.02
N GLN A 34 -1.37 -2.54 -6.95
CA GLN A 34 -2.63 -1.90 -7.35
C GLN A 34 -2.94 -2.09 -8.85
N GLN A 35 -1.93 -2.02 -9.73
CA GLN A 35 -2.11 -2.24 -11.16
C GLN A 35 -2.40 -3.71 -11.50
N MET A 36 -1.75 -4.65 -10.82
CA MET A 36 -1.89 -6.09 -11.07
C MET A 36 -3.16 -6.68 -10.45
N THR A 37 -3.52 -6.24 -9.25
CA THR A 37 -4.65 -6.81 -8.48
C THR A 37 -5.90 -5.93 -8.47
N GLY A 38 -5.78 -4.64 -8.80
CA GLY A 38 -6.89 -3.67 -8.67
C GLY A 38 -7.21 -3.26 -7.23
N ALA A 39 -6.45 -3.74 -6.24
CA ALA A 39 -6.63 -3.34 -4.85
C ALA A 39 -6.39 -1.82 -4.68
N GLY A 40 -7.03 -1.18 -3.70
CA GLY A 40 -6.73 0.21 -3.32
C GLY A 40 -7.22 1.32 -4.26
N ILE A 41 -7.91 0.99 -5.36
CA ILE A 41 -8.46 1.98 -6.33
C ILE A 41 -9.83 2.54 -5.89
N GLY A 42 -10.57 1.80 -5.07
CA GLY A 42 -11.90 2.22 -4.60
C GLY A 42 -11.88 3.26 -3.47
N SER A 43 -12.94 4.06 -3.38
CA SER A 43 -13.13 5.07 -2.32
C SER A 43 -14.09 4.67 -1.20
N ARG A 44 -14.68 3.46 -1.29
CA ARG A 44 -15.73 2.98 -0.37
C ARG A 44 -15.20 2.18 0.81
N CYS A 45 -13.95 2.40 1.21
CA CYS A 45 -13.30 1.67 2.29
C CYS A 45 -14.06 1.79 3.62
N LYS A 46 -14.67 2.95 3.90
CA LYS A 46 -15.49 3.17 5.10
C LYS A 46 -16.78 2.35 5.13
N GLU A 47 -17.34 2.00 3.97
CA GLU A 47 -18.59 1.26 3.84
C GLU A 47 -18.34 -0.26 3.72
N LEU A 48 -17.32 -0.66 2.97
CA LEU A 48 -17.08 -2.06 2.58
C LEU A 48 -16.05 -2.77 3.47
N ASN A 49 -15.05 -2.04 4.01
CA ASN A 49 -14.04 -2.66 4.87
C ASN A 49 -14.57 -2.70 6.31
N PRO A 50 -14.62 -3.86 6.99
CA PRO A 50 -15.00 -3.94 8.40
C PRO A 50 -14.09 -3.11 9.32
N LYS A 51 -12.85 -2.84 8.90
CA LYS A 51 -11.91 -1.95 9.61
C LYS A 51 -12.22 -0.46 9.41
N GLY A 52 -13.08 -0.11 8.44
CA GLY A 52 -13.41 1.27 8.07
C GLY A 52 -12.25 2.08 7.47
N ALA A 53 -11.13 1.41 7.14
CA ALA A 53 -9.89 2.01 6.69
C ALA A 53 -9.44 1.45 5.35
N CYS A 54 -8.52 2.15 4.66
CA CYS A 54 -8.01 1.68 3.39
C CYS A 54 -7.06 0.48 3.55
N CYS A 55 -7.08 -0.44 2.58
CA CYS A 55 -6.23 -1.63 2.56
C CYS A 55 -4.76 -1.33 2.25
N HIS A 56 -4.37 -0.09 1.93
CA HIS A 56 -2.99 0.28 1.62
C HIS A 56 -2.02 -0.10 2.74
N SER A 57 -2.42 0.04 4.01
CA SER A 57 -1.58 -0.35 5.15
C SER A 57 -1.30 -1.85 5.18
N ASP A 58 -2.33 -2.67 4.93
CA ASP A 58 -2.21 -4.13 4.89
C ASP A 58 -1.36 -4.60 3.69
N ILE A 59 -1.56 -4.00 2.51
CA ILE A 59 -0.76 -4.30 1.30
C ILE A 59 0.71 -3.96 1.52
N ARG A 60 1.00 -2.78 2.11
CA ARG A 60 2.37 -2.38 2.44
C ARG A 60 3.04 -3.35 3.42
N ALA A 61 2.30 -3.84 4.42
CA ALA A 61 2.83 -4.80 5.38
C ALA A 61 3.22 -6.12 4.69
N ILE A 62 2.37 -6.63 3.77
CA ILE A 62 2.68 -7.84 3.00
C ILE A 62 3.90 -7.60 2.11
N LEU A 63 3.91 -6.50 1.36
CA LEU A 63 5.04 -6.15 0.49
C LEU A 63 6.34 -6.03 1.28
N GLN A 64 6.33 -5.45 2.48
CA GLN A 64 7.53 -5.27 3.29
C GLN A 64 8.08 -6.59 3.84
N VAL A 65 7.21 -7.55 4.15
CA VAL A 65 7.62 -8.91 4.58
C VAL A 65 8.27 -9.67 3.43
N GLU A 66 7.75 -9.52 2.21
CA GLU A 66 8.23 -10.27 1.03
C GLU A 66 9.41 -9.58 0.31
N SER A 67 9.39 -8.25 0.20
CA SER A 67 10.29 -7.47 -0.66
C SER A 67 11.39 -6.68 0.09
N GLY A 68 11.36 -6.67 1.42
CA GLY A 68 12.25 -5.81 2.24
C GLY A 68 11.79 -4.35 2.31
N PRO A 69 12.32 -3.54 3.24
CA PRO A 69 11.78 -2.22 3.57
C PRO A 69 11.84 -1.26 2.38
N GLN A 70 10.68 -0.84 1.88
CA GLN A 70 10.55 0.18 0.82
C GLN A 70 9.41 1.15 1.19
N ASP A 71 9.73 2.16 2.02
CA ASP A 71 9.02 3.44 2.11
C ASP A 71 9.92 4.44 2.87
N GLU A 72 10.85 5.06 2.15
CA GLU A 72 11.43 6.35 2.54
C GLU A 72 10.58 7.44 1.86
N PRO A 73 9.79 8.22 2.60
CA PRO A 73 9.19 9.42 2.05
C PRO A 73 10.27 10.52 1.93
N SER A 74 10.94 10.53 0.78
CA SER A 74 11.70 11.70 0.33
C SER A 74 10.73 12.83 -0.06
N CYS A 75 10.62 13.81 0.84
CA CYS A 75 10.30 15.21 0.64
C CYS A 75 8.91 15.63 0.09
N GLY A 76 8.24 16.51 0.85
CA GLY A 76 7.71 17.76 0.26
C GLY A 76 6.27 18.10 0.63
N CYS A 77 6.10 18.96 1.64
CA CYS A 77 5.16 20.10 1.68
C CYS A 77 5.50 20.95 2.92
N SER A 78 6.08 22.14 2.76
CA SER A 78 5.34 23.40 2.62
C SER A 78 4.60 23.86 3.89
N CYS A 79 5.31 23.94 5.02
CA CYS A 79 5.01 24.91 6.08
C CYS A 79 6.29 25.73 6.30
N GLY A 80 6.26 27.00 5.87
CA GLY A 80 7.44 27.86 5.85
C GLY A 80 7.90 28.26 7.25
N CYS A 81 9.18 28.03 7.52
CA CYS A 81 9.98 28.86 8.40
C CYS A 81 11.20 29.28 7.58
N GLY A 82 11.20 30.54 7.13
CA GLY A 82 12.22 31.07 6.24
C GLY A 82 13.54 31.30 6.94
N GLU A 83 14.60 31.39 6.14
CA GLU A 83 15.60 32.46 6.20
C GLU A 83 16.51 32.38 4.95
N PRO A 84 16.92 33.53 4.37
CA PRO A 84 17.78 33.56 3.20
C PRO A 84 19.25 33.44 3.61
N GLY A 85 19.88 32.33 3.24
CA GLY A 85 21.34 32.21 3.26
C GLY A 85 21.84 31.03 4.08
N SER A 86 21.88 29.86 3.47
CA SER A 86 23.01 28.95 3.62
C SER A 86 22.96 27.92 2.50
N THR A 87 24.07 27.86 1.77
CA THR A 87 24.36 26.70 0.96
C THR A 87 24.48 25.51 1.90
N CYS A 88 23.69 24.47 1.66
CA CYS A 88 24.03 23.09 1.96
C CYS A 88 23.23 22.19 1.03
#